data_AF-A0A2U1DNU3-F1
#
_entry.id   AF-A0A2U1DNU3-F1
#
_cell.length_a   1.000
_cell.length_b   1.000
_cell.length_c   1.000
_cell.angle_alpha   90.00
_cell.angle_beta   90.00
_cell.angle_gamma   90.00
#
_symmetry.space_group_name_H-M   'P 1'
#
loop_
_entity.id
_entity.type
_entity.pdbx_description
1 polymer ?
#
loop_
_entity_poly.entity_id
_entity_poly.type
_entity_poly.pdbx_seq_one_letter_code
_entity_poly.pdbx_strand_id
1 'polypeptide(L)'
;MMRKAALLLAAMCSLTACGLGGNYASEVGWREGGKERWNISGDFSSLDACRTAAISEYNSINARNPGQAFSWACLKKNSDGSYESRHR
;
A
#
# COMPACT_ATOMS: atom_id res chain seq x y z
N MET A 1 39.29 45.09 16.35
CA MET A 1 38.22 44.86 17.35
C MET A 1 37.53 43.54 17.02
N MET A 2 37.65 42.54 17.91
CA MET A 2 37.03 41.22 17.80
C MET A 2 35.57 41.24 18.28
N ARG A 3 34.64 40.62 17.55
CA ARG A 3 33.40 39.98 18.05
C ARG A 3 33.08 38.82 17.11
N LYS A 4 33.52 37.59 17.41
CA LYS A 4 32.84 36.56 18.21
C LYS A 4 31.40 36.28 17.76
N ALA A 5 31.30 35.21 16.97
CA ALA A 5 30.31 34.12 16.97
C ALA A 5 28.88 34.40 17.49
N ALA A 6 27.89 34.03 16.68
CA ALA A 6 26.76 33.24 17.13
C ALA A 6 26.19 32.43 15.95
N LEU A 7 26.64 31.18 15.87
CA LEU A 7 25.91 30.09 15.20
C LEU A 7 24.51 30.01 15.82
N LEU A 8 23.45 30.13 15.02
CA LEU A 8 22.13 29.61 15.39
C LEU A 8 21.65 28.71 14.27
N LEU A 9 22.08 27.44 14.38
CA LEU A 9 21.43 26.29 13.75
C LEU A 9 20.01 26.20 14.32
N ALA A 10 19.01 26.64 13.56
CA ALA A 10 17.63 26.25 13.81
C ALA A 10 17.32 25.03 12.94
N ALA A 11 17.76 23.86 13.41
CA ALA A 11 17.31 22.58 12.88
C ALA A 11 15.85 22.33 13.32
N MET A 12 14.89 22.79 12.52
CA MET A 12 13.51 22.29 12.59
C MET A 12 13.42 20.98 11.81
N CYS A 13 13.98 19.92 12.40
CA CYS A 13 13.61 18.56 12.06
C CYS A 13 12.69 18.03 13.17
N SER A 14 11.78 17.16 12.77
CA SER A 14 11.06 16.20 13.61
C SER A 14 9.74 16.67 14.19
N LEU A 15 8.68 16.47 13.41
CA LEU A 15 7.46 15.78 13.84
C LEU A 15 6.84 15.12 12.60
N THR A 16 7.58 14.18 12.00
CA THR A 16 6.98 13.15 11.15
C THR A 16 6.05 12.33 12.01
N ALA A 17 4.79 12.74 12.11
CA ALA A 17 3.69 11.85 12.50
C ALA A 17 3.40 10.87 11.34
N CYS A 18 4.40 10.07 10.96
CA CYS A 18 4.21 8.87 10.14
C CYS A 18 3.75 7.74 11.06
N GLY A 19 2.58 7.93 11.68
CA GLY A 19 1.97 6.99 12.62
C GLY A 19 0.68 6.37 12.09
N LEU A 20 0.49 6.34 10.77
CA LEU A 20 -0.65 5.69 10.11
C LEU A 20 -0.11 4.70 9.09
N GLY A 21 0.59 3.67 9.56
CA GLY A 21 0.86 2.50 8.73
C GLY A 21 -0.49 1.90 8.33
N GLY A 22 -0.77 1.84 7.04
CA GLY A 22 -2.01 1.23 6.55
C GLY A 22 -2.13 -0.20 7.06
N ASN A 23 -3.32 -0.59 7.49
CA ASN A 23 -3.57 -1.91 8.07
C ASN A 23 -3.83 -2.98 7.01
N TYR A 24 -4.00 -2.61 5.74
CA TYR A 24 -4.36 -3.53 4.66
C TYR A 24 -3.58 -3.27 3.37
N ALA A 25 -3.29 -4.33 2.62
CA ALA A 25 -2.83 -4.29 1.23
C ALA A 25 -3.84 -5.00 0.32
N SER A 26 -4.04 -4.48 -0.89
CA SER A 26 -4.82 -5.18 -1.91
C SER A 26 -3.95 -6.21 -2.61
N GLU A 27 -4.49 -7.41 -2.82
CA GLU A 27 -3.89 -8.49 -3.61
C GLU A 27 -4.77 -8.75 -4.84
N VAL A 28 -4.20 -8.70 -6.04
CA VAL A 28 -4.91 -9.02 -7.29
C VAL A 28 -4.08 -9.98 -8.14
N GLY A 29 -4.71 -11.05 -8.61
CA GLY A 29 -4.10 -12.08 -9.45
C GLY A 29 -4.67 -12.08 -10.87
N TRP A 30 -3.81 -12.14 -11.88
CA TRP A 30 -4.19 -12.22 -13.30
C TRP A 30 -3.27 -13.12 -14.12
N ARG A 31 -3.73 -13.52 -15.31
CA ARG A 31 -2.93 -14.32 -16.25
C ARG A 31 -2.31 -13.43 -17.33
N GLU A 32 -1.01 -13.54 -17.53
CA GLU A 32 -0.28 -12.80 -18.57
C GLU A 32 0.70 -13.75 -19.26
N GLY A 33 0.59 -13.89 -20.59
CA GLY A 33 1.45 -14.80 -21.36
C GLY A 33 1.39 -16.26 -20.88
N GLY A 34 0.20 -16.72 -20.45
CA GLY A 34 -0.01 -18.07 -19.92
C GLY A 34 0.52 -18.31 -18.50
N LYS A 35 1.07 -17.28 -17.83
CA LYS A 35 1.58 -17.36 -16.47
C LYS A 35 0.70 -16.60 -15.49
N GLU A 36 0.64 -17.07 -14.25
CA GLU A 36 -0.01 -16.34 -13.17
C GLU A 36 0.89 -15.19 -12.68
N ARG A 37 0.26 -14.05 -12.46
CA ARG A 37 0.86 -12.82 -11.94
C ARG A 37 0.05 -12.37 -10.73
N TRP A 38 0.74 -11.75 -9.79
CA TRP A 38 0.16 -11.23 -8.56
C TRP A 38 0.70 -9.82 -8.31
N ASN A 39 -0.20 -8.91 -7.96
CA ASN A 39 0.12 -7.57 -7.48
C ASN A 39 -0.35 -7.50 -6.03
N ILE A 40 0.57 -7.17 -5.13
CA ILE A 40 0.25 -6.83 -3.74
C ILE A 40 0.70 -5.39 -3.54
N SER A 41 -0.24 -4.50 -3.25
CA SER A 41 0.04 -3.07 -3.17
C SER A 41 -0.87 -2.33 -2.19
N GLY A 42 -0.45 -1.11 -1.84
CA GLY A 42 -1.21 -0.20 -1.00
C GLY A 42 -1.00 -0.35 0.50
N ASP A 43 -1.46 0.70 1.19
CA ASP A 43 -1.44 0.88 2.63
C ASP A 43 -2.79 1.49 3.05
N PHE A 44 -3.84 0.67 3.00
CA PHE A 44 -5.20 1.12 3.28
C PHE A 44 -5.48 1.10 4.79
N SER A 45 -6.06 2.18 5.31
CA SER A 45 -6.40 2.29 6.73
C SER A 45 -7.61 1.43 7.13
N SER A 46 -8.44 1.00 6.17
CA SER A 46 -9.63 0.18 6.40
C SER A 46 -9.76 -0.96 5.39
N LEU A 47 -10.45 -2.02 5.79
CA LEU A 47 -10.77 -3.15 4.93
C LEU A 47 -11.63 -2.73 3.73
N ASP A 48 -12.55 -1.80 3.94
CA ASP A 48 -13.46 -1.31 2.88
C ASP A 48 -12.73 -0.53 1.78
N ALA A 49 -11.79 0.33 2.16
CA ALA A 49 -10.93 1.04 1.21
C ALA A 49 -10.07 0.07 0.41
N CYS A 50 -9.51 -0.94 1.09
CA CYS A 50 -8.75 -2.00 0.42
C CYS A 50 -9.63 -2.79 -0.57
N ARG A 51 -10.86 -3.18 -0.17
CA ARG A 51 -11.79 -3.93 -1.03
C ARG A 51 -12.12 -3.14 -2.28
N THR A 52 -12.42 -1.85 -2.11
CA THR A 52 -12.71 -0.94 -3.22
C THR A 52 -11.53 -0.91 -4.20
N ALA A 53 -10.30 -0.78 -3.71
CA ALA A 53 -9.11 -0.80 -4.55
C ALA A 53 -8.88 -2.15 -5.26
N ALA A 54 -8.93 -3.25 -4.52
CA ALA A 54 -8.73 -4.60 -5.05
C ALA A 54 -9.77 -4.97 -6.12
N ILE A 55 -11.04 -4.66 -5.88
CA ILE A 55 -12.14 -4.87 -6.83
C ILE A 55 -11.98 -3.95 -8.05
N SER A 56 -11.61 -2.69 -7.85
CA SER A 56 -11.39 -1.74 -8.94
C SER A 56 -10.29 -2.21 -9.89
N GLU A 57 -9.15 -2.67 -9.35
CA GLU A 57 -8.05 -3.20 -10.16
C GLU A 57 -8.43 -4.50 -10.86
N TYR A 58 -9.07 -5.44 -10.15
CA TYR A 58 -9.61 -6.68 -10.72
C TYR A 58 -10.54 -6.39 -11.91
N ASN A 59 -11.48 -5.46 -11.73
CA ASN A 59 -12.41 -5.05 -12.78
C ASN A 59 -11.70 -4.33 -13.92
N SER A 60 -10.70 -3.50 -13.64
CA SER A 60 -9.92 -2.79 -14.67
C SER A 60 -9.14 -3.75 -15.56
N ILE A 61 -8.58 -4.83 -15.00
CA ILE A 61 -7.92 -5.89 -15.77
C ILE A 61 -8.96 -6.62 -16.64
N ASN A 62 -10.09 -7.02 -16.06
CA ASN A 62 -11.14 -7.73 -16.79
C ASN A 62 -11.90 -6.87 -17.81
N ALA A 63 -11.94 -5.55 -17.63
CA ALA A 63 -12.48 -4.63 -18.63
C ALA A 63 -11.58 -4.53 -19.86
N ARG A 64 -10.26 -4.66 -19.68
CA ARG A 64 -9.27 -4.66 -20.77
C ARG A 64 -9.22 -6.00 -21.49
N ASN A 65 -9.24 -7.11 -20.74
CA ASN A 65 -9.26 -8.46 -21.26
C ASN A 65 -10.20 -9.34 -20.40
N PRO A 66 -11.43 -9.61 -20.85
CA PRO A 66 -12.40 -10.39 -20.08
C PRO A 66 -11.86 -11.76 -19.66
N GLY A 67 -11.97 -12.07 -18.37
CA GLY A 67 -11.52 -13.35 -17.79
C GLY A 67 -10.02 -13.42 -17.49
N GLN A 68 -9.28 -12.33 -17.64
CA GLN A 68 -7.84 -12.30 -17.37
C GLN A 68 -7.52 -12.24 -15.87
N ALA A 69 -8.26 -11.46 -15.07
CA ALA A 69 -8.13 -11.44 -13.62
C ALA A 69 -8.94 -12.56 -12.98
N PHE A 70 -8.32 -13.31 -12.07
CA PHE A 70 -8.90 -14.52 -11.50
C PHE A 70 -9.07 -14.47 -9.97
N SER A 71 -8.38 -13.57 -9.28
CA SER A 71 -8.53 -13.42 -7.83
C SER A 71 -8.30 -11.98 -7.38
N TRP A 72 -8.99 -11.59 -6.32
CA TRP A 72 -8.70 -10.39 -5.55
C TRP A 72 -8.89 -10.70 -4.05
N ALA A 73 -8.16 -10.01 -3.20
CA ALA A 73 -8.29 -10.07 -1.75
C ALA A 73 -7.69 -8.83 -1.07
N CYS A 74 -7.92 -8.72 0.23
CA CYS A 74 -7.30 -7.77 1.13
C CYS A 74 -6.50 -8.49 2.19
N LEU A 75 -5.22 -8.16 2.30
CA LEU A 75 -4.30 -8.73 3.27
C LEU A 75 -4.17 -7.77 4.45
N LYS A 76 -4.50 -8.22 5.66
CA LYS A 76 -4.28 -7.44 6.88
C LYS A 76 -2.80 -7.49 7.25
N LYS A 77 -2.18 -6.33 7.49
CA LYS A 77 -0.77 -6.21 7.88
C LYS A 77 -0.60 -6.37 9.38
N ASN A 78 0.42 -7.10 9.78
CA ASN A 78 0.97 -7.11 11.13
C ASN A 78 1.86 -5.88 11.35
N SER A 79 2.20 -5.61 12.61
CA SER A 79 3.15 -4.54 12.98
C SER A 79 4.57 -4.77 12.43
N ASP A 80 4.92 -6.02 12.11
CA ASP A 80 6.21 -6.40 11.49
C ASP A 80 6.19 -6.33 9.95
N GLY A 81 5.08 -5.90 9.35
CA GLY A 81 4.91 -5.82 7.89
C GLY A 81 4.53 -7.13 7.21
N SER A 82 4.45 -8.24 7.93
CA SER A 82 3.90 -9.50 7.42
C SER A 82 2.37 -9.42 7.28
N TYR A 83 1.74 -10.44 6.67
CA TYR A 83 0.29 -10.49 6.49
C TYR A 83 -0.35 -11.50 7.44
N GLU A 84 -1.29 -11.04 8.26
CA GLU A 84 -1.98 -11.82 9.30
C GLU A 84 -3.15 -12.64 8.72
N SER A 85 -3.95 -12.02 7.86
CA SER A 85 -5.21 -12.60 7.39
C SER A 85 -5.57 -12.09 6.01
N ARG A 86 -6.33 -12.92 5.27
CA ARG A 86 -6.81 -12.63 3.91
C ARG A 86 -8.34 -12.51 3.91
N HIS A 87 -8.82 -11.40 3.38
CA HIS A 87 -10.24 -11.04 3.34
C HIS A 87 -10.72 -10.89 1.88
N ARG A 88 -11.98 -11.22 1.64
CA ARG A 88 -12.71 -10.88 0.40
C ARG A 88 -13.90 -10.04 0.81
#